data_AF-A0AB37XFI9-F1
#
_entry.id   AF-A0AB37XFI9-F1
#
_cell.length_a   1.000
_cell.length_b   1.000
_cell.length_c   1.000
_cell.angle_alpha   90.00
_cell.angle_beta   90.00
_cell.angle_gamma   90.00
#
_symmetry.space_group_name_H-M   'P 1'
#
loop_
_entity.id
_entity.type
_entity.pdbx_description
1 polymer ?
#
loop_
_entity_poly.entity_id
_entity_poly.type
_entity_poly.pdbx_seq_one_letter_code
_entity_poly.pdbx_strand_id
1 'polypeptide(L)'
;MSWDVLLVRLPGEVTSVSQMAHDYQPAPLGPRHDVLATVAGVLPGADLSDPAWGVLSGPTWSVELSIGAADPVDSMMLHIRGAGDEVLTPVFELAGALGCKVFDFSAGDLITPGGTSGWHGFQRFRDRVMEQGR
;
A
#
# COMPACT_ATOMS: atom_id res chain seq x y z
N MET A 1 4.57 -14.31 -5.17
CA MET A 1 4.20 -13.06 -5.87
C MET A 1 3.40 -12.18 -4.91
N SER A 2 3.53 -10.86 -5.02
CA SER A 2 2.75 -9.86 -4.28
C SER A 2 1.96 -8.98 -5.24
N TRP A 3 0.88 -8.40 -4.75
CA TRP A 3 0.23 -7.23 -5.32
C TRP A 3 0.88 -6.01 -4.68
N ASP A 4 1.54 -5.19 -5.49
CA ASP A 4 2.31 -4.05 -5.01
C ASP A 4 1.51 -2.77 -5.19
N VAL A 5 1.37 -2.00 -4.11
CA VAL A 5 0.73 -0.69 -4.12
C VAL A 5 1.61 0.36 -3.47
N LEU A 6 1.55 1.60 -3.97
CA LEU A 6 2.27 2.74 -3.41
C LEU A 6 1.33 3.62 -2.60
N LEU A 7 1.69 3.90 -1.36
CA LEU A 7 1.12 5.00 -0.59
C LEU A 7 1.87 6.29 -0.94
N VAL A 8 1.17 7.23 -1.58
CA VAL A 8 1.74 8.47 -2.09
C VAL A 8 0.81 9.65 -1.80
N ARG A 9 1.37 10.77 -1.33
CA ARG A 9 0.58 11.96 -1.00
C ARG A 9 0.23 12.72 -2.27
N LEU A 10 -1.04 12.65 -2.63
CA LEU A 10 -1.62 13.39 -3.76
C LEU A 10 -2.74 14.31 -3.26
N PRO A 11 -3.05 15.40 -3.99
CA PRO A 11 -4.17 16.27 -3.67
C PRO A 11 -5.50 15.50 -3.61
N GLY A 12 -6.43 15.98 -2.78
CA GLY A 12 -7.66 15.26 -2.45
C GLY A 12 -8.56 15.02 -3.67
N GLU A 13 -8.58 15.97 -4.59
CA GLU A 13 -9.32 15.99 -5.86
C GLU A 13 -8.80 14.99 -6.91
N VAL A 14 -7.61 14.44 -6.71
CA VAL A 14 -7.01 13.47 -7.62
C VAL A 14 -7.64 12.10 -7.38
N THR A 15 -8.27 11.59 -8.42
CA THR A 15 -8.91 10.27 -8.47
C THR A 15 -8.27 9.34 -9.51
N SER A 16 -7.45 9.89 -10.41
CA SER A 16 -6.68 9.13 -11.39
C SER A 16 -5.32 9.79 -11.64
N VAL A 17 -4.29 9.00 -11.89
CA VAL A 17 -2.95 9.47 -12.27
C VAL A 17 -2.99 10.26 -13.58
N SER A 18 -3.96 10.00 -14.46
CA SER A 18 -4.16 10.77 -15.69
C SER A 18 -4.47 12.25 -15.46
N GLN A 19 -4.91 12.62 -14.25
CA GLN A 19 -5.17 14.01 -13.85
C GLN A 19 -3.90 14.74 -13.38
N MET A 20 -2.79 14.03 -13.21
CA MET A 20 -1.54 14.60 -12.73
C MET A 20 -0.69 15.15 -13.88
N ALA A 21 -0.03 16.28 -13.62
CA ALA A 21 1.02 16.77 -14.50
C ALA A 21 2.19 15.79 -14.53
N HIS A 22 2.86 15.65 -15.67
CA HIS A 22 3.95 14.68 -15.85
C HIS A 22 5.16 14.97 -14.93
N ASP A 23 5.32 16.21 -14.51
CA ASP A 23 6.37 16.72 -13.62
C ASP A 23 5.90 16.91 -12.17
N TYR A 24 4.70 16.44 -11.84
CA TYR A 24 4.19 16.53 -10.47
C TYR A 24 5.08 15.75 -9.51
N GLN A 25 5.58 16.44 -8.48
CA GLN A 25 6.31 15.84 -7.37
C GLN A 25 5.40 15.75 -6.15
N PRO A 26 5.04 14.53 -5.70
CA PRO A 26 4.31 14.32 -4.46
C PRO A 26 5.06 14.93 -3.27
N ALA A 27 4.30 15.53 -2.35
CA ALA A 27 4.86 15.89 -1.06
C ALA A 27 5.26 14.62 -0.29
N PRO A 28 6.29 14.67 0.56
CA PRO A 28 6.64 13.51 1.37
C PRO A 28 5.52 13.16 2.35
N LEU A 29 5.43 11.91 2.79
CA LEU A 29 4.51 11.45 3.85
C LEU A 29 4.80 12.15 5.19
N GLY A 30 6.06 12.46 5.48
CA GLY A 30 6.46 13.25 6.63
C GLY A 30 7.75 12.74 7.27
N PRO A 31 8.13 13.31 8.44
CA PRO A 31 9.27 12.83 9.20
C PRO A 31 9.13 11.35 9.53
N ARG A 32 10.22 10.59 9.46
CA ARG A 32 10.18 9.13 9.63
C ARG A 32 9.60 8.69 10.97
N HIS A 33 9.88 9.43 12.03
CA HIS A 33 9.34 9.15 13.37
C HIS A 33 7.82 9.31 13.44
N ASP A 34 7.26 10.33 12.77
CA ASP A 34 5.80 10.55 12.71
C ASP A 34 5.12 9.48 11.87
N VAL A 35 5.75 9.07 10.76
CA VAL A 35 5.25 7.97 9.92
C VAL A 35 5.23 6.67 10.72
N LEU A 36 6.31 6.32 11.42
CA LEU A 36 6.36 5.13 12.28
C LEU A 36 5.33 5.16 13.40
N ALA A 37 5.16 6.31 14.07
CA ALA A 37 4.14 6.49 15.10
C ALA A 37 2.72 6.30 14.55
N THR A 38 2.46 6.81 13.33
CA THR A 38 1.18 6.63 12.64
C THR A 38 0.94 5.17 12.30
N VAL A 39 1.95 4.47 11.73
CA VAL A 39 1.85 3.03 11.41
C VAL A 39 1.58 2.22 12.67
N ALA A 40 2.30 2.45 13.76
CA ALA A 40 2.10 1.73 15.02
C ALA A 40 0.71 1.98 15.64
N GLY A 41 0.17 3.19 15.49
CA GLY A 41 -1.16 3.54 15.99
C GLY A 41 -2.30 2.92 15.18
N VAL A 42 -2.16 2.88 13.85
CA VAL A 42 -3.18 2.33 12.94
C VAL A 42 -3.10 0.80 12.85
N LEU A 43 -1.90 0.25 12.86
CA LEU A 43 -1.61 -1.17 12.69
C LEU A 43 -0.94 -1.74 13.94
N PRO A 44 -1.64 -1.83 15.09
CA PRO A 44 -1.04 -2.27 16.35
C PRO A 44 -0.52 -3.72 16.32
N GLY A 45 -0.93 -4.52 15.33
CA GLY A 45 -0.44 -5.88 15.10
C GLY A 45 0.76 -5.98 14.15
N ALA A 46 1.28 -4.86 13.63
CA ALA A 46 2.45 -4.87 12.76
C ALA A 46 3.74 -5.06 13.57
N ASP A 47 4.61 -5.95 13.11
CA ASP A 47 6.00 -6.02 13.54
C ASP A 47 6.76 -4.86 12.90
N LEU A 48 7.29 -3.97 13.73
CA LEU A 48 8.10 -2.80 13.35
C LEU A 48 9.48 -2.83 14.03
N SER A 49 9.99 -4.03 14.34
CA SER A 49 11.31 -4.20 14.93
C SER A 49 12.43 -3.64 14.03
N ASP A 50 12.23 -3.66 12.71
CA ASP A 50 13.01 -2.89 11.74
C ASP A 50 12.29 -1.57 11.39
N PRO A 51 12.88 -0.39 11.69
CA PRO A 51 12.24 0.89 11.40
C PRO A 51 12.18 1.24 9.91
N ALA A 52 12.84 0.49 9.03
CA ALA A 52 12.73 0.63 7.58
C ALA A 52 11.76 -0.37 6.95
N TRP A 53 11.29 -1.37 7.72
CA TRP A 53 10.50 -2.47 7.21
C TRP A 53 9.48 -3.00 8.24
N GLY A 54 8.20 -2.91 7.91
CA GLY A 54 7.12 -3.46 8.72
C GLY A 54 6.53 -4.75 8.16
N VAL A 55 5.95 -5.58 9.00
CA VAL A 55 5.16 -6.74 8.58
C VAL A 55 3.86 -6.82 9.36
N LEU A 56 2.73 -6.84 8.65
CA LEU A 56 1.41 -7.11 9.19
C LEU A 56 0.90 -8.45 8.65
N SER A 57 0.48 -9.35 9.54
CA SER A 57 -0.08 -10.65 9.15
C SER A 57 -1.56 -10.75 9.51
N GLY A 58 -2.36 -11.21 8.56
CA GLY A 58 -3.73 -11.65 8.77
C GLY A 58 -3.87 -13.17 8.64
N PRO A 59 -5.09 -13.72 8.73
CA PRO A 59 -5.33 -15.16 8.67
C PRO A 59 -4.93 -15.80 7.33
N THR A 60 -5.20 -15.09 6.23
CA THR A 60 -4.99 -15.57 4.85
C THR A 60 -4.14 -14.64 4.01
N TRP A 61 -3.67 -13.53 4.59
CA TRP A 61 -2.96 -12.46 3.89
C TRP A 61 -1.81 -11.92 4.72
N SER A 62 -0.86 -11.27 4.07
CA SER A 62 0.18 -10.49 4.73
C SER A 62 0.49 -9.23 3.94
N VAL A 63 0.97 -8.21 4.65
CA VAL A 63 1.43 -6.94 4.09
C VAL A 63 2.81 -6.65 4.62
N GLU A 64 3.79 -6.52 3.73
CA GLU A 64 5.09 -5.94 4.09
C GLU A 64 5.05 -4.43 3.79
N LEU A 65 5.50 -3.62 4.73
CA LEU A 65 5.54 -2.17 4.65
C LEU A 65 6.98 -1.72 4.41
N SER A 66 7.31 -1.34 3.18
CA SER A 66 8.62 -0.77 2.84
C SER A 66 8.60 0.73 3.12
N ILE A 67 9.07 1.08 4.32
CA ILE A 67 9.10 2.47 4.85
C ILE A 67 10.39 3.17 4.38
N GLY A 68 11.50 2.42 4.33
CA GLY A 68 12.81 2.93 3.94
C GLY A 68 13.53 3.72 5.04
N ALA A 69 14.74 4.16 4.72
CA ALA A 69 15.63 4.88 5.64
C ALA A 69 15.61 6.41 5.43
N ALA A 70 14.88 6.91 4.43
CA ALA A 70 14.78 8.32 4.12
C ALA A 70 14.06 9.09 5.23
N ASP A 71 14.48 10.34 5.44
CA ASP A 71 13.82 11.28 6.34
C ASP A 71 13.86 12.68 5.69
N PRO A 72 12.73 13.22 5.20
CA PRO A 72 11.37 12.66 5.33
C PRO A 72 11.15 11.40 4.45
N VAL A 73 10.12 10.62 4.79
CA VAL A 73 9.68 9.47 4.00
C VAL A 73 8.85 10.01 2.83
N ASP A 74 9.27 9.77 1.59
CA ASP A 74 8.58 10.30 0.41
C ASP A 74 7.30 9.52 0.06
N SER A 75 7.38 8.20 0.17
CA SER A 75 6.30 7.26 -0.14
C SER A 75 6.55 5.94 0.59
N MET A 76 5.54 5.08 0.66
CA MET A 76 5.66 3.76 1.28
C MET A 76 5.11 2.71 0.33
N MET A 77 5.93 1.72 -0.02
CA MET A 77 5.48 0.59 -0.84
C MET A 77 4.88 -0.48 0.06
N LEU A 78 3.72 -1.01 -0.30
CA LEU A 78 3.11 -2.14 0.36
C LEU A 78 3.16 -3.35 -0.55
N HIS A 79 3.70 -4.46 -0.04
CA HIS A 79 3.73 -5.74 -0.75
C HIS A 79 2.69 -6.67 -0.15
N ILE A 80 1.56 -6.82 -0.85
CA ILE A 80 0.38 -7.52 -0.35
C ILE A 80 0.35 -8.94 -0.91
N ARG A 81 0.17 -9.94 -0.05
CA ARG A 81 0.13 -11.36 -0.43
C ARG A 81 -1.07 -12.05 0.18
N GLY A 82 -1.43 -13.21 -0.40
CA GLY A 82 -2.48 -14.08 0.12
C GLY A 82 -3.86 -13.79 -0.44
N ALA A 83 -4.91 -14.10 0.30
CA ALA A 83 -6.29 -14.06 -0.14
C ALA A 83 -7.21 -13.38 0.88
N GLY A 84 -8.45 -13.08 0.48
CA GLY A 84 -9.43 -12.38 1.30
C GLY A 84 -9.34 -10.87 1.15
N ASP A 85 -10.48 -10.19 1.19
CA ASP A 85 -10.59 -8.74 0.99
C ASP A 85 -10.30 -7.95 2.26
N GLU A 86 -10.20 -8.64 3.41
CA GLU A 86 -9.93 -8.05 4.72
C GLU A 86 -8.58 -7.33 4.77
N VAL A 87 -7.65 -7.65 3.84
CA VAL A 87 -6.37 -6.94 3.70
C VAL A 87 -6.51 -5.50 3.21
N LEU A 88 -7.61 -5.17 2.53
CA LEU A 88 -7.84 -3.83 2.01
C LEU A 88 -8.17 -2.83 3.14
N THR A 89 -8.78 -3.29 4.22
CA THR A 89 -9.10 -2.45 5.39
C THR A 89 -7.85 -1.77 5.98
N PRO A 90 -6.81 -2.50 6.44
CA PRO A 90 -5.61 -1.87 7.00
C PRO A 90 -4.85 -1.03 5.97
N VAL A 91 -4.89 -1.38 4.67
CA VAL A 91 -4.27 -0.59 3.60
C VAL A 91 -4.92 0.80 3.51
N PHE A 92 -6.26 0.87 3.46
CA PHE A 92 -6.96 2.14 3.35
C PHE A 92 -7.04 2.92 4.65
N GLU A 93 -7.08 2.26 5.82
CA GLU A 93 -6.94 2.93 7.12
C GLU A 93 -5.58 3.62 7.25
N LEU A 94 -4.50 2.92 6.88
CA LEU A 94 -3.16 3.51 6.86
C LEU A 94 -3.06 4.66 5.87
N ALA A 95 -3.61 4.50 4.66
CA ALA A 95 -3.59 5.54 3.65
C ALA A 95 -4.35 6.80 4.13
N GLY A 96 -5.51 6.61 4.76
CA GLY A 96 -6.30 7.70 5.34
C GLY A 96 -5.55 8.42 6.46
N ALA A 97 -4.93 7.69 7.39
CA ALA A 97 -4.18 8.26 8.51
C ALA A 97 -2.94 9.05 8.06
N LEU A 98 -2.26 8.59 7.00
CA LEU A 98 -1.12 9.30 6.40
C LEU A 98 -1.53 10.42 5.43
N GLY A 99 -2.84 10.59 5.16
CA GLY A 99 -3.34 11.58 4.20
C GLY A 99 -2.80 11.34 2.79
N CYS A 100 -2.75 10.08 2.36
CA CYS A 100 -2.23 9.67 1.07
C CYS A 100 -3.26 8.88 0.24
N LYS A 101 -2.92 8.61 -1.01
CA LYS A 101 -3.69 7.77 -1.94
C LYS A 101 -2.94 6.46 -2.17
N VAL A 102 -3.68 5.45 -2.61
CA VAL A 102 -3.15 4.13 -2.94
C VAL A 102 -3.06 3.99 -4.46
N PHE A 103 -1.85 3.85 -4.99
CA PHE A 103 -1.60 3.61 -6.41
C PHE A 103 -1.33 2.12 -6.64
N ASP A 104 -2.10 1.50 -7.53
CA ASP A 104 -1.94 0.10 -7.91
C ASP A 104 -1.04 -0.02 -9.14
N PHE A 105 0.15 -0.61 -8.98
CA PHE A 105 1.09 -0.80 -10.10
C PHE A 105 0.58 -1.75 -11.17
N SER A 106 -0.31 -2.68 -10.82
CA SER A 106 -0.88 -3.64 -11.76
C SER A 106 -1.96 -2.97 -12.63
N ALA A 107 -2.76 -2.09 -12.04
CA ALA A 107 -3.77 -1.31 -12.76
C ALA A 107 -3.19 -0.08 -13.46
N GLY A 108 -2.07 0.46 -12.96
CA GLY A 108 -1.49 1.71 -13.42
C GLY A 108 -2.30 2.95 -13.00
N ASP A 109 -3.14 2.84 -11.96
CA ASP A 109 -3.97 3.95 -11.50
C ASP A 109 -4.26 3.88 -9.99
N LEU A 110 -4.91 4.91 -9.47
CA LEU A 110 -5.35 5.00 -8.08
C LEU A 110 -6.54 4.08 -7.80
N ILE A 111 -6.53 3.49 -6.61
CA ILE A 111 -7.66 2.73 -6.08
C ILE A 111 -8.29 3.48 -4.91
N THR A 112 -9.61 3.38 -4.79
CA THR A 112 -10.39 4.02 -3.72
C THR A 112 -10.88 2.97 -2.71
N PRO A 113 -11.19 3.38 -1.47
CA PRO A 113 -11.81 2.49 -0.51
C PRO A 113 -13.06 1.80 -1.08
N GLY A 114 -13.15 0.48 -0.92
CA GLY A 114 -14.20 -0.36 -1.53
C GLY A 114 -13.90 -0.84 -2.96
N GLY A 115 -12.83 -0.35 -3.59
CA GLY A 115 -12.34 -0.85 -4.87
C GLY A 115 -11.54 -2.15 -4.70
N THR A 116 -12.13 -3.30 -5.04
CA THR A 116 -11.49 -4.63 -4.90
C THR A 116 -10.90 -5.17 -6.22
N SER A 117 -11.13 -4.48 -7.34
CA SER A 117 -10.85 -5.01 -8.69
C SER A 117 -9.39 -5.33 -8.94
N GLY A 118 -8.46 -4.48 -8.47
CA GLY A 118 -7.01 -4.70 -8.57
C GLY A 118 -6.58 -5.95 -7.80
N TRP A 119 -7.00 -6.04 -6.54
CA TRP A 119 -6.71 -7.18 -5.67
C TRP A 119 -7.27 -8.50 -6.22
N HIS A 120 -8.54 -8.52 -6.64
CA HIS A 120 -9.16 -9.69 -7.28
C HIS A 120 -8.50 -10.03 -8.63
N GLY A 121 -8.05 -9.03 -9.38
CA GLY A 121 -7.25 -9.19 -10.59
C GLY A 121 -5.95 -9.92 -10.31
N PHE A 122 -5.21 -9.47 -9.30
CA PHE A 122 -3.98 -10.12 -8.85
C PHE A 122 -4.22 -11.56 -8.38
N GLN A 123 -5.24 -11.82 -7.56
CA GLN A 123 -5.54 -13.18 -7.08
C GLN A 123 -5.79 -14.14 -8.24
N ARG A 124 -6.63 -13.74 -9.21
CA ARG A 124 -6.89 -14.55 -10.42
C ARG A 124 -5.64 -14.81 -11.25
N PHE A 125 -4.78 -13.81 -11.40
CA PHE A 125 -3.52 -13.96 -12.10
C PHE A 125 -2.59 -14.95 -11.36
N ARG A 126 -2.42 -14.76 -10.05
CA ARG A 126 -1.61 -15.65 -9.21
C ARG A 126 -2.09 -17.09 -9.32
N ASP A 127 -3.38 -17.34 -9.15
CA ASP A 127 -3.94 -18.69 -9.13
C ASP A 127 -3.70 -19.39 -10.47
N ARG A 128 -3.89 -18.68 -11.59
CA ARG A 128 -3.58 -19.19 -12.93
C ARG A 128 -2.10 -19.56 -13.10
N VAL A 129 -1.18 -18.74 -12.62
CA VAL A 129 0.27 -19.02 -12.73
C VAL A 129 0.65 -20.24 -11.88
N MET A 130 0.06 -20.38 -10.69
CA MET A 130 0.32 -21.53 -9.81
C MET A 130 -0.24 -22.84 -10.38
N GLU A 131 -1.36 -22.79 -11.10
CA GLU A 131 -1.94 -23.95 -11.79
C GLU A 131 -1.11 -24.40 -13.00
N GLN A 132 -0.50 -23.48 -13.75
CA GLN A 132 0.31 -23.77 -14.94
C GLN A 132 1.73 -24.25 -14.61
N GLY A 133 2.20 -24.05 -13.38
CA GLY A 133 3.50 -24.51 -12.90
C GLY A 133 3.50 -25.92 -12.32
N ARG A 134 2.40 -26.67 -12.44
CA ARG A 134 2.20 -28.02 -11.91
C ARG A 134 2.09 -29.05 -13.04
#